data_AF-A0A5J4YTT3-F1
#
_entry.id   AF-A0A5J4YTT3-F1
#
_cell.length_a   1.000
_cell.length_b   1.000
_cell.length_c   1.000
_cell.angle_alpha   90.00
_cell.angle_beta   90.00
_cell.angle_gamma   90.00
#
_symmetry.space_group_name_H-M   'P 1'
#
loop_
_entity.id
_entity.type
_entity.pdbx_description
1 polymer ?
#
loop_
_entity_poly.entity_id
_entity_poly.type
_entity_poly.pdbx_seq_one_letter_code
_entity_poly.pdbx_strand_id
1 'polypeptide(L)'
;MHERVVIWEEERKKVMSRVHWAVLLIAVCALLMLSCGERVGAAHDEDPHKRAARMHGALRKDRPKPECVNLQQSRSPQISAAESRASKKARSEHQICPATAPFHAPKHLDDLPVGFFIANGCGPQGLEVKEPFGLWPCCNRHDACYSVCGSSLKYCETAFKLCMRDVCEMSHNAGRHDECKQQARAFADITGMFGGQFHAKASAEACACYKTKEEADEAHADFLRRLHMSYGNMALDNAVQLVDQQMLHKYAGKKPEQIFDTVLKYGTRFVKVGGSVPVDFTLQAGARFVHATTHNEL
;
A
#
# COMPACT_ATOMS: atom_id res chain seq x y z
N MET A 1 19.60 45.19 12.14
CA MET A 1 20.41 43.96 11.92
C MET A 1 20.96 43.37 13.22
N HIS A 2 21.24 44.15 14.27
CA HIS A 2 21.74 43.63 15.55
C HIS A 2 20.78 42.71 16.33
N GLU A 3 19.46 42.95 16.32
CA GLU A 3 18.51 42.12 17.09
C GLU A 3 18.38 40.67 16.58
N ARG A 4 18.61 40.41 15.29
CA ARG A 4 18.51 39.05 14.74
C ARG A 4 19.70 38.16 15.11
N VAL A 5 20.85 38.75 15.45
CA VAL A 5 22.06 38.01 15.85
C VAL A 5 21.93 37.46 17.27
N VAL A 6 21.29 38.22 18.17
CA VAL A 6 21.11 37.83 19.58
C VAL A 6 20.18 36.62 19.72
N ILE A 7 19.08 36.61 18.97
CA ILE A 7 18.11 35.50 18.99
C ILE A 7 18.77 34.19 18.50
N TRP A 8 19.63 34.26 17.48
CA TRP A 8 20.30 33.09 16.93
C TRP A 8 21.33 32.48 17.91
N GLU A 9 22.06 33.28 18.68
CA GLU A 9 23.00 32.77 19.68
C GLU A 9 22.30 32.05 20.84
N GLU A 10 21.12 32.53 21.23
CA GLU A 10 20.37 31.94 22.34
C GLU A 10 19.72 30.60 21.96
N GLU A 11 19.23 30.48 20.73
CA GLU A 11 18.76 29.18 20.20
C GLU A 11 19.91 28.19 20.01
N ARG A 12 21.08 28.64 19.55
CA ARG A 12 22.26 27.79 19.40
C ARG A 12 22.71 27.18 20.74
N LYS A 13 22.64 27.91 21.84
CA LYS A 13 22.93 27.40 23.19
C LYS A 13 21.92 26.34 23.64
N LYS A 14 20.63 26.51 23.35
CA LYS A 14 19.58 25.51 23.65
C LYS A 14 19.77 24.23 22.85
N VAL A 15 20.16 24.33 21.57
CA VAL A 15 20.44 23.16 20.73
C VAL A 15 21.68 22.40 21.22
N MET A 16 22.78 23.09 21.54
CA MET A 16 23.99 22.44 22.04
C MET A 16 23.78 21.72 23.39
N SER A 17 22.91 22.26 24.26
CA SER A 17 22.54 21.59 25.50
C SER A 17 21.79 20.27 25.27
N ARG A 18 20.83 20.25 24.33
CA ARG A 18 20.08 19.03 23.98
C ARG A 18 20.96 17.94 23.38
N VAL A 19 21.95 18.31 22.56
CA VAL A 19 22.91 17.36 21.97
C VAL A 19 23.79 16.74 23.06
N HIS A 20 24.27 17.52 24.03
CA HIS A 20 25.03 16.98 25.17
C HIS A 20 24.23 15.95 25.99
N TRP A 21 22.96 16.23 26.27
CA TRP A 21 22.09 15.30 27.00
C TRP A 21 21.83 14.00 26.22
N ALA A 22 21.65 14.09 24.89
CA ALA A 22 21.46 12.90 24.05
C ALA A 22 22.71 12.01 24.01
N VAL A 23 23.91 12.60 23.89
CA VAL A 23 25.18 11.86 23.91
C VAL A 23 25.40 11.17 25.27
N LEU A 24 25.10 11.86 26.38
CA LEU A 24 25.20 11.28 27.72
C LEU A 24 24.24 10.09 27.89
N LEU A 25 23.00 10.20 27.40
CA LEU A 25 22.00 9.14 27.48
C LEU A 25 22.42 7.88 26.70
N ILE A 26 22.98 8.06 25.49
CA ILE A 26 23.48 6.95 24.67
C ILE A 26 24.64 6.23 25.38
N ALA A 27 25.57 6.98 25.99
CA ALA A 27 26.68 6.40 26.74
C ALA A 27 26.20 5.58 27.94
N VAL A 28 25.20 6.06 28.68
CA VAL A 28 24.59 5.33 29.81
C VAL A 28 23.88 4.07 29.34
N CYS A 29 23.11 4.13 28.25
CA CYS A 29 22.46 2.95 27.68
C CYS A 29 23.47 1.88 27.22
N ALA A 30 24.58 2.28 26.61
CA ALA A 30 25.63 1.34 26.20
C ALA A 30 26.29 0.63 27.41
N LEU A 31 26.54 1.37 28.50
CA LEU A 31 27.05 0.81 29.75
C LEU A 31 26.08 -0.19 30.42
N LEU A 32 24.77 0.08 30.36
CA LEU A 32 23.76 -0.84 30.87
C LEU A 32 23.65 -2.12 30.04
N MET A 33 23.75 -2.02 28.71
CA MET A 33 23.71 -3.20 27.84
C MET A 33 24.93 -4.12 28.03
N LEU A 34 26.10 -3.57 28.34
CA LEU A 34 27.29 -4.35 28.67
C LEU A 34 27.17 -5.11 30.00
N SER A 35 26.24 -4.72 30.87
CA SER A 35 26.05 -5.33 32.20
C SER A 35 24.99 -6.46 32.21
N CYS A 36 24.31 -6.73 31.09
CA CYS A 36 23.18 -7.67 31.02
C CYS A 36 23.49 -8.98 30.27
N GLY A 37 24.74 -9.24 29.89
CA GLY A 37 25.11 -10.39 29.07
C GLY A 37 25.65 -11.57 29.85
N GLU A 38 24.82 -12.34 30.58
CA GLU A 38 25.15 -13.73 30.98
C GLU A 38 23.95 -14.49 31.53
N ARG A 39 23.25 -15.22 30.65
CA ARG A 39 22.61 -16.54 30.86
C ARG A 39 21.58 -16.82 29.77
N VAL A 40 21.95 -17.64 28.79
CA VAL A 40 20.97 -18.46 28.09
C VAL A 40 21.51 -19.89 28.10
N GLY A 41 20.88 -20.71 28.92
CA GLY A 41 21.14 -22.14 29.03
C GLY A 41 20.63 -22.90 27.82
N ALA A 42 21.31 -24.01 27.54
CA ALA A 42 20.97 -24.98 26.53
C ALA A 42 19.59 -25.61 26.78
N ALA A 43 18.77 -25.72 25.74
CA ALA A 43 17.53 -26.48 25.75
C ALA A 43 17.54 -27.51 24.60
N HIS A 44 17.46 -28.76 25.04
CA HIS A 44 17.17 -30.04 24.39
C HIS A 44 16.62 -30.08 22.95
N ASP A 45 17.29 -30.94 22.16
CA ASP A 45 16.82 -31.63 20.97
C ASP A 45 15.59 -32.52 21.29
N GLU A 46 14.51 -32.37 20.51
CA GLU A 46 13.49 -33.41 20.35
C GLU A 46 13.26 -33.73 18.85
N ASP A 47 13.28 -35.03 18.57
CA ASP A 47 13.24 -35.71 17.28
C ASP A 47 11.83 -35.67 16.62
N PRO A 48 11.67 -35.10 15.40
CA PRO A 48 10.38 -34.95 14.75
C PRO A 48 9.89 -36.19 13.95
N HIS A 49 10.58 -37.33 13.95
CA HIS A 49 10.23 -38.46 13.05
C HIS A 49 9.10 -39.40 13.49
N LYS A 50 8.35 -39.08 14.56
CA LYS A 50 7.27 -39.96 15.06
C LYS A 50 5.93 -39.26 15.18
N ARG A 51 5.29 -38.88 14.07
CA ARG A 51 3.83 -38.79 14.03
C ARG A 51 3.22 -39.05 12.65
N ALA A 52 2.62 -40.24 12.58
CA ALA A 52 1.38 -40.53 11.89
C ALA A 52 1.40 -40.63 10.36
N ALA A 53 1.95 -41.75 9.89
CA ALA A 53 1.26 -42.56 8.90
C ALA A 53 -0.09 -43.04 9.47
N ARG A 54 -1.21 -42.62 8.86
CA ARG A 54 -2.50 -43.33 8.83
C ARG A 54 -3.49 -42.50 8.02
N MET A 55 -3.92 -43.04 6.88
CA MET A 55 -5.30 -43.12 6.38
C MET A 55 -5.30 -43.26 4.85
N HIS A 56 -5.12 -44.50 4.39
CA HIS A 56 -5.62 -44.96 3.09
C HIS A 56 -7.01 -45.56 3.31
N GLY A 57 -7.96 -45.29 2.40
CA GLY A 57 -9.11 -46.15 2.22
C GLY A 57 -10.30 -45.52 1.49
N ALA A 58 -10.61 -46.12 0.32
CA ALA A 58 -11.92 -46.15 -0.36
C ALA A 58 -12.37 -44.86 -1.10
N LEU A 59 -13.12 -44.88 -2.21
CA LEU A 59 -13.44 -45.80 -3.33
C LEU A 59 -14.58 -45.08 -4.11
N ARG A 60 -14.70 -45.35 -5.42
CA ARG A 60 -15.89 -45.14 -6.29
C ARG A 60 -16.15 -43.72 -6.81
N LYS A 61 -16.74 -43.53 -7.99
CA LYS A 61 -17.02 -44.34 -9.20
C LYS A 61 -17.47 -43.32 -10.24
N ASP A 62 -17.18 -43.63 -11.49
CA ASP A 62 -17.78 -43.15 -12.74
C ASP A 62 -19.03 -42.26 -12.63
N ARG A 63 -18.93 -41.03 -13.17
CA ARG A 63 -20.09 -40.27 -13.63
C ARG A 63 -19.98 -39.98 -15.14
N PRO A 64 -21.02 -40.29 -15.93
CA PRO A 64 -21.04 -40.01 -17.36
C PRO A 64 -21.21 -38.51 -17.66
N LYS A 65 -20.56 -38.07 -18.74
CA LYS A 65 -20.66 -36.72 -19.33
C LYS A 65 -22.08 -36.45 -19.85
N PRO A 66 -22.68 -35.28 -19.60
CA PRO A 66 -23.85 -34.86 -20.35
C PRO A 66 -23.45 -34.35 -21.74
N GLU A 67 -24.10 -34.89 -22.76
CA GLU A 67 -24.12 -34.38 -24.13
C GLU A 67 -24.79 -33.00 -24.18
N CYS A 68 -24.10 -32.04 -24.80
CA CYS A 68 -24.68 -30.75 -25.16
C CYS A 68 -25.51 -30.93 -26.45
N VAL A 69 -26.83 -30.96 -26.32
CA VAL A 69 -27.75 -30.88 -27.45
C VAL A 69 -27.75 -29.45 -27.98
N ASN A 70 -27.40 -29.33 -29.26
CA ASN A 70 -27.35 -28.09 -30.03
C ASN A 70 -28.78 -27.71 -30.46
N LEU A 71 -29.38 -26.71 -29.83
CA LEU A 71 -30.64 -26.10 -30.28
C LEU A 71 -30.34 -24.83 -31.08
N GLN A 72 -30.37 -24.96 -32.40
CA GLN A 72 -30.51 -23.82 -33.30
C GLN A 72 -31.91 -23.22 -33.11
N GLN A 73 -31.98 -22.01 -32.54
CA GLN A 73 -33.16 -21.15 -32.63
C GLN A 73 -32.76 -19.80 -33.20
N SER A 74 -33.17 -19.60 -34.45
CA SER A 74 -33.30 -18.31 -35.11
C SER A 74 -34.37 -17.47 -34.39
N ARG A 75 -34.03 -16.21 -34.03
CA ARG A 75 -35.00 -15.12 -33.81
C ARG A 75 -34.31 -13.74 -33.77
N SER A 76 -34.89 -12.88 -34.60
CA SER A 76 -34.84 -11.42 -34.83
C SER A 76 -34.20 -10.45 -33.82
N PRO A 77 -33.81 -9.24 -34.29
CA PRO A 77 -33.09 -8.25 -33.47
C PRO A 77 -34.03 -7.51 -32.51
N GLN A 78 -33.74 -7.60 -31.20
CA GLN A 78 -34.28 -6.68 -30.20
C GLN A 78 -33.15 -5.89 -29.57
N ILE A 79 -32.91 -4.70 -30.13
CA ILE A 79 -32.20 -3.61 -29.47
C ILE A 79 -33.26 -2.83 -28.70
N SER A 80 -33.34 -3.00 -27.38
CA SER A 80 -33.82 -1.98 -26.42
C SER A 80 -33.97 -2.60 -25.02
N ALA A 81 -33.77 -1.77 -23.99
CA ALA A 81 -33.84 -2.04 -22.54
C ALA A 81 -32.57 -2.57 -21.83
N ALA A 82 -31.71 -3.39 -22.45
CA ALA A 82 -30.49 -3.90 -21.79
C ALA A 82 -29.42 -2.81 -21.55
N GLU A 83 -29.27 -1.86 -22.47
CA GLU A 83 -28.27 -0.78 -22.37
C GLU A 83 -28.60 0.25 -21.27
N SER A 84 -29.89 0.45 -20.96
CA SER A 84 -30.31 1.39 -19.91
C SER A 84 -30.04 0.91 -18.48
N ARG A 85 -29.92 -0.41 -18.28
CA ARG A 85 -29.59 -1.01 -16.97
C ARG A 85 -28.09 -1.16 -16.76
N ALA A 86 -27.32 -1.42 -17.82
CA ALA A 86 -25.86 -1.43 -17.75
C ALA A 86 -25.29 -0.04 -17.39
N SER A 87 -25.85 1.03 -17.97
CA SER A 87 -25.42 2.41 -17.72
C SER A 87 -25.82 2.94 -16.32
N LYS A 88 -26.93 2.45 -15.75
CA LYS A 88 -27.33 2.77 -14.36
C LYS A 88 -26.58 1.94 -13.30
N LYS A 89 -26.21 0.70 -13.61
CA LYS A 89 -25.46 -0.17 -12.69
C LYS A 89 -23.96 0.21 -12.60
N ALA A 90 -23.41 0.83 -13.65
CA ALA A 90 -22.08 1.44 -13.61
C ALA A 90 -22.02 2.72 -12.75
N ARG A 91 -23.18 3.30 -12.36
CA ARG A 91 -23.26 4.55 -11.60
C ARG A 91 -23.33 4.34 -10.07
N SER A 92 -23.17 3.11 -9.59
CA SER A 92 -23.15 2.81 -8.14
C SER A 92 -21.82 2.25 -7.64
N GLU A 93 -20.73 2.40 -8.38
CA GLU A 93 -19.40 2.52 -7.76
C GLU A 93 -19.35 3.91 -7.15
N HIS A 94 -19.82 3.98 -5.90
CA HIS A 94 -19.80 5.09 -4.95
C HIS A 94 -19.17 6.36 -5.51
N GLN A 95 -20.01 7.22 -6.10
CA GLN A 95 -19.58 8.57 -6.43
C GLN A 95 -19.25 9.28 -5.11
N ILE A 96 -17.95 9.33 -4.76
CA ILE A 96 -17.44 9.91 -3.50
C ILE A 96 -17.88 11.38 -3.39
N CYS A 97 -18.00 12.04 -4.54
CA CYS A 97 -18.32 13.46 -4.61
C CYS A 97 -19.74 13.75 -5.09
N PRO A 98 -20.35 14.85 -4.60
CA PRO A 98 -21.67 15.26 -5.06
C PRO A 98 -21.64 15.72 -6.52
N ALA A 99 -22.80 15.71 -7.19
CA ALA A 99 -22.92 16.13 -8.59
C ALA A 99 -22.49 17.58 -8.86
N THR A 100 -22.51 18.45 -7.85
CA THR A 100 -22.07 19.85 -7.93
C THR A 100 -20.54 20.02 -7.92
N ALA A 101 -19.81 18.98 -7.53
CA ALA A 101 -18.35 18.97 -7.46
C ALA A 101 -17.83 17.56 -7.80
N PRO A 102 -18.05 17.06 -9.03
CA PRO A 102 -17.94 15.63 -9.33
C PRO A 102 -16.50 15.11 -9.40
N PHE A 103 -15.51 16.00 -9.41
CA PHE A 103 -14.09 15.66 -9.50
C PHE A 103 -13.51 15.50 -8.10
N HIS A 104 -12.75 14.44 -7.86
CA HIS A 104 -12.02 14.26 -6.61
C HIS A 104 -10.51 14.36 -6.85
N ALA A 105 -9.82 14.92 -5.87
CA ALA A 105 -8.37 14.95 -5.79
C ALA A 105 -7.96 14.88 -4.32
N PRO A 106 -6.68 14.59 -4.01
CA PRO A 106 -6.22 14.60 -2.63
C PRO A 106 -6.53 15.93 -1.96
N LYS A 107 -6.86 15.88 -0.67
CA LYS A 107 -6.82 17.07 0.19
C LYS A 107 -5.40 17.66 0.16
N HIS A 108 -5.27 18.95 0.48
CA HIS A 108 -3.94 19.52 0.67
C HIS A 108 -3.20 18.74 1.76
N LEU A 109 -1.89 18.57 1.57
CA LEU A 109 -1.06 17.78 2.48
C LEU A 109 -1.14 18.28 3.93
N ASP A 110 -1.29 19.59 4.12
CA ASP A 110 -1.38 20.24 5.44
C ASP A 110 -2.76 20.04 6.11
N ASP A 111 -3.80 19.72 5.33
CA ASP A 111 -5.15 19.43 5.83
C ASP A 111 -5.33 17.96 6.22
N LEU A 112 -4.36 17.10 5.88
CA LEU A 112 -4.39 15.69 6.25
C LEU A 112 -4.00 15.53 7.72
N PRO A 113 -4.72 14.69 8.49
CA PRO A 113 -4.35 14.42 9.86
C PRO A 113 -2.95 13.80 9.95
N VAL A 114 -2.23 14.09 11.03
CA VAL A 114 -0.93 13.45 11.28
C VAL A 114 -1.10 11.92 11.30
N GLY A 115 -0.31 11.24 10.49
CA GLY A 115 -0.45 9.79 10.30
C GLY A 115 -1.69 9.40 9.50
N PHE A 116 -2.10 10.25 8.55
CA PHE A 116 -3.16 9.95 7.60
C PHE A 116 -2.89 8.64 6.84
N PHE A 117 -1.65 8.48 6.35
CA PHE A 117 -1.21 7.17 5.89
C PHE A 117 -0.78 6.35 7.10
N ILE A 118 -1.44 5.22 7.30
CA ILE A 118 -1.10 4.24 8.34
C ILE A 118 -0.73 2.94 7.64
N ALA A 119 0.33 2.30 8.10
CA ALA A 119 0.66 0.94 7.71
C ALA A 119 0.82 0.10 8.98
N ASN A 120 0.03 -0.98 9.08
CA ASN A 120 -0.08 -1.75 10.32
C ASN A 120 0.34 -3.22 10.15
N GLY A 121 1.12 -3.52 9.12
CA GLY A 121 1.48 -4.89 8.77
C GLY A 121 0.32 -5.64 8.12
N CYS A 122 0.36 -6.97 8.17
CA CYS A 122 -0.71 -7.78 7.59
C CYS A 122 -1.86 -7.97 8.58
N GLY A 123 -3.08 -7.66 8.16
CA GLY A 123 -4.30 -7.83 8.98
C GLY A 123 -5.01 -6.50 9.23
N PRO A 124 -6.24 -6.54 9.77
CA PRO A 124 -6.98 -5.32 10.06
C PRO A 124 -6.33 -4.55 11.22
N GLN A 125 -6.60 -3.25 11.29
CA GLN A 125 -6.09 -2.38 12.35
C GLN A 125 -6.36 -2.97 13.74
N GLY A 126 -5.31 -3.15 14.54
CA GLY A 126 -5.39 -3.72 15.90
C GLY A 126 -5.38 -5.26 15.98
N LEU A 127 -5.39 -5.96 14.83
CA LEU A 127 -5.25 -7.43 14.76
C LEU A 127 -4.22 -7.80 13.71
N GLU A 128 -2.96 -7.46 13.99
CA GLU A 128 -1.85 -7.86 13.14
C GLU A 128 -1.66 -9.38 13.15
N VAL A 129 -1.60 -9.95 11.96
CA VAL A 129 -1.33 -11.36 11.70
C VAL A 129 0.16 -11.53 11.50
N LYS A 130 0.78 -12.33 12.36
CA LYS A 130 2.17 -12.76 12.16
C LYS A 130 2.27 -13.58 10.88
N GLU A 131 3.14 -13.14 9.98
CA GLU A 131 3.45 -13.84 8.74
C GLU A 131 4.97 -14.12 8.69
N PRO A 132 5.40 -15.38 8.46
CA PRO A 132 6.82 -15.75 8.54
C PRO A 132 7.56 -15.67 7.20
N PHE A 133 6.96 -15.10 6.15
CA PHE A 133 7.49 -15.12 4.78
C PHE A 133 7.98 -13.76 4.28
N GLY A 134 7.86 -12.71 5.09
CA GLY A 134 8.25 -11.35 4.73
C GLY A 134 7.26 -10.66 3.79
N LEU A 135 5.98 -11.04 3.83
CA LEU A 135 4.86 -10.42 3.12
C LEU A 135 4.43 -9.06 3.70
N TRP A 136 4.81 -8.70 4.93
CA TRP A 136 4.40 -7.45 5.57
C TRP A 136 4.71 -6.16 4.79
N PRO A 137 5.79 -6.03 3.98
CA PRO A 137 5.97 -4.85 3.13
C PRO A 137 4.88 -4.73 2.05
N CYS A 138 4.34 -5.86 1.56
CA CYS A 138 3.21 -5.85 0.64
C CYS A 138 1.92 -5.40 1.31
N CYS A 139 1.70 -5.80 2.56
CA CYS A 139 0.57 -5.33 3.36
C CYS A 139 0.67 -3.82 3.63
N ASN A 140 1.84 -3.33 4.04
CA ASN A 140 2.07 -1.89 4.20
C ASN A 140 1.80 -1.10 2.90
N ARG A 141 2.27 -1.62 1.75
CA ARG A 141 1.97 -1.03 0.43
C ARG A 141 0.47 -1.00 0.15
N HIS A 142 -0.25 -2.04 0.52
CA HIS A 142 -1.71 -2.13 0.33
C HIS A 142 -2.47 -1.12 1.19
N ASP A 143 -2.13 -1.01 2.48
CA ASP A 143 -2.70 -0.01 3.39
C ASP A 143 -2.48 1.42 2.88
N ALA A 144 -1.25 1.71 2.43
CA ALA A 144 -0.91 3.00 1.85
C ALA A 144 -1.71 3.28 0.56
N CYS A 145 -1.89 2.28 -0.32
CA CYS A 145 -2.65 2.41 -1.56
C CYS A 145 -4.12 2.76 -1.30
N TYR A 146 -4.73 2.17 -0.28
CA TYR A 146 -6.10 2.46 0.11
C TYR A 146 -6.30 3.91 0.56
N SER A 147 -5.25 4.52 1.10
CA SER A 147 -5.26 5.91 1.55
C SER A 147 -4.94 6.91 0.44
N VAL A 148 -4.60 6.45 -0.77
CA VAL A 148 -4.37 7.35 -1.91
C VAL A 148 -5.70 7.77 -2.54
N CYS A 149 -6.00 9.06 -2.51
CA CYS A 149 -7.20 9.58 -3.15
C CYS A 149 -7.24 9.21 -4.64
N GLY A 150 -8.38 8.68 -5.07
CA GLY A 150 -8.64 8.30 -6.47
C GLY A 150 -8.01 6.98 -6.90
N SER A 151 -7.27 6.27 -6.03
CA SER A 151 -6.81 4.93 -6.35
C SER A 151 -8.02 4.01 -6.52
N SER A 152 -8.00 3.13 -7.52
CA SER A 152 -9.07 2.13 -7.64
C SER A 152 -8.79 0.92 -6.75
N LEU A 153 -9.83 0.34 -6.17
CA LEU A 153 -9.71 -0.94 -5.44
C LEU A 153 -9.00 -1.99 -6.30
N LYS A 154 -9.39 -2.09 -7.57
CA LYS A 154 -8.77 -3.03 -8.52
C LYS A 154 -7.26 -2.80 -8.66
N TYR A 155 -6.82 -1.55 -8.75
CA TYR A 155 -5.39 -1.22 -8.82
C TYR A 155 -4.66 -1.68 -7.55
N CYS A 156 -5.18 -1.32 -6.37
CA CYS A 156 -4.56 -1.69 -5.10
C CYS A 156 -4.50 -3.21 -4.89
N GLU A 157 -5.60 -3.93 -5.15
CA GLU A 157 -5.63 -5.40 -5.05
C GLU A 157 -4.68 -6.08 -6.04
N THR A 158 -4.55 -5.52 -7.26
CA THR A 158 -3.64 -6.06 -8.27
C THR A 158 -2.18 -5.86 -7.85
N ALA A 159 -1.83 -4.64 -7.42
CA ALA A 159 -0.49 -4.32 -6.92
C ALA A 159 -0.12 -5.18 -5.70
N PHE A 160 -1.08 -5.42 -4.81
CA PHE A 160 -0.92 -6.29 -3.65
C PHE A 160 -0.61 -7.75 -4.02
N LYS A 161 -1.43 -8.34 -4.90
CA LYS A 161 -1.23 -9.72 -5.39
C LYS A 161 0.11 -9.90 -6.09
N LEU A 162 0.51 -8.94 -6.92
CA LEU A 162 1.80 -8.96 -7.61
C LEU A 162 2.96 -8.89 -6.61
N CYS A 163 2.90 -7.96 -5.65
CA CYS A 163 3.89 -7.84 -4.60
C CYS A 163 4.06 -9.15 -3.81
N MET A 164 2.95 -9.73 -3.34
CA MET A 164 3.00 -10.96 -2.54
C MET A 164 3.59 -12.13 -3.32
N ARG A 165 3.19 -12.28 -4.60
CA ARG A 165 3.77 -13.29 -5.48
C ARG A 165 5.28 -13.10 -5.59
N ASP A 166 5.74 -11.88 -5.84
CA ASP A 166 7.16 -11.58 -6.05
C ASP A 166 7.98 -11.84 -4.76
N VAL A 167 7.45 -11.50 -3.57
CA VAL A 167 8.06 -11.86 -2.28
C VAL A 167 8.15 -13.38 -2.11
N CYS A 168 7.12 -14.12 -2.51
CA CYS A 168 7.15 -15.58 -2.40
C CYS A 168 8.20 -16.24 -3.32
N GLU A 169 8.65 -15.59 -4.39
CA GLU A 169 9.72 -16.09 -5.27
C GLU A 169 11.14 -15.73 -4.78
N MET A 170 11.26 -14.95 -3.69
CA MET A 170 12.57 -14.56 -3.16
C MET A 170 13.34 -15.73 -2.53
N SER A 171 14.66 -15.60 -2.49
CA SER A 171 15.56 -16.66 -2.02
C SER A 171 15.38 -17.04 -0.55
N HIS A 172 14.94 -16.11 0.31
CA HIS A 172 14.65 -16.43 1.71
C HIS A 172 13.43 -17.33 1.89
N ASN A 173 12.59 -17.45 0.86
CA ASN A 173 11.45 -18.38 0.79
C ASN A 173 11.79 -19.68 0.03
N ALA A 174 13.06 -19.92 -0.32
CA ALA A 174 13.50 -21.15 -0.98
C ALA A 174 13.09 -22.38 -0.17
N GLY A 175 12.47 -23.35 -0.84
CA GLY A 175 11.92 -24.56 -0.21
C GLY A 175 10.58 -24.37 0.50
N ARG A 176 10.06 -23.14 0.59
CA ARG A 176 8.76 -22.80 1.22
C ARG A 176 7.86 -21.94 0.32
N HIS A 177 8.15 -21.89 -0.98
CA HIS A 177 7.40 -21.08 -1.95
C HIS A 177 5.90 -21.37 -1.94
N ASP A 178 5.50 -22.64 -1.84
CA ASP A 178 4.09 -23.03 -1.88
C ASP A 178 3.33 -22.62 -0.61
N GLU A 179 3.96 -22.74 0.57
CA GLU A 179 3.39 -22.24 1.83
C GLU A 179 3.20 -20.72 1.79
N CYS A 180 4.22 -20.00 1.30
CA CYS A 180 4.14 -18.55 1.11
C CYS A 180 3.00 -18.18 0.16
N LYS A 181 2.92 -18.84 -1.01
CA LYS A 181 1.86 -18.60 -2.00
C LYS A 181 0.48 -18.90 -1.44
N GLN A 182 0.34 -19.93 -0.60
CA GLN A 182 -0.92 -20.24 0.07
C GLN A 182 -1.32 -19.12 1.03
N GLN A 183 -0.40 -18.63 1.87
CA GLN A 183 -0.70 -17.53 2.80
C GLN A 183 -0.97 -16.21 2.06
N ALA A 184 -0.20 -15.90 1.01
CA ALA A 184 -0.43 -14.75 0.14
C ALA A 184 -1.83 -14.76 -0.50
N ARG A 185 -2.28 -15.92 -1.00
CA ARG A 185 -3.65 -16.10 -1.52
C ARG A 185 -4.69 -15.85 -0.44
N ALA A 186 -4.49 -16.41 0.76
CA ALA A 186 -5.42 -16.20 1.86
C ALA A 186 -5.59 -14.72 2.22
N PHE A 187 -4.50 -13.95 2.28
CA PHE A 187 -4.58 -12.50 2.48
C PHE A 187 -5.33 -11.79 1.34
N ALA A 188 -4.98 -12.11 0.09
CA ALA A 188 -5.62 -11.50 -1.08
C ALA A 188 -7.10 -11.87 -1.24
N ASP A 189 -7.52 -13.04 -0.77
CA ASP A 189 -8.92 -13.47 -0.75
C ASP A 189 -9.70 -12.68 0.31
N ILE A 190 -9.15 -12.51 1.51
CA ILE A 190 -9.75 -11.71 2.59
C ILE A 190 -9.91 -10.24 2.15
N THR A 191 -8.87 -9.63 1.57
CA THR A 191 -8.97 -8.25 1.05
C THR A 191 -9.89 -8.16 -0.17
N GLY A 192 -9.93 -9.19 -1.01
CA GLY A 192 -10.90 -9.26 -2.12
C GLY A 192 -12.36 -9.27 -1.66
N MET A 193 -12.64 -9.89 -0.50
CA MET A 193 -14.00 -9.98 0.06
C MET A 193 -14.40 -8.72 0.85
N PHE A 194 -13.50 -8.17 1.67
CA PHE A 194 -13.83 -7.11 2.63
C PHE A 194 -13.18 -5.76 2.31
N GLY A 195 -12.17 -5.74 1.45
CA GLY A 195 -11.35 -4.57 1.16
C GLY A 195 -12.10 -3.40 0.55
N GLY A 196 -13.16 -3.65 -0.21
CA GLY A 196 -13.94 -2.58 -0.83
C GLY A 196 -14.54 -1.57 0.16
N GLN A 197 -14.99 -2.03 1.34
CA GLN A 197 -15.50 -1.14 2.38
C GLN A 197 -14.39 -0.30 3.00
N PHE A 198 -13.24 -0.90 3.27
CA PHE A 198 -12.08 -0.21 3.84
C PHE A 198 -11.47 0.79 2.86
N HIS A 199 -11.32 0.40 1.59
CA HIS A 199 -10.86 1.25 0.50
C HIS A 199 -11.76 2.46 0.30
N ALA A 200 -13.08 2.26 0.24
CA ALA A 200 -14.03 3.36 0.07
C ALA A 200 -13.96 4.37 1.22
N LYS A 201 -13.85 3.88 2.47
CA LYS A 201 -13.70 4.75 3.65
C LYS A 201 -12.38 5.53 3.60
N ALA A 202 -11.26 4.86 3.42
CA ALA A 202 -9.94 5.49 3.36
C ALA A 202 -9.84 6.51 2.21
N SER A 203 -10.39 6.17 1.04
CA SER A 203 -10.46 7.06 -0.12
C SER A 203 -11.31 8.31 0.17
N ALA A 204 -12.46 8.16 0.82
CA ALA A 204 -13.31 9.30 1.20
C ALA A 204 -12.63 10.22 2.22
N GLU A 205 -11.80 9.66 3.12
CA GLU A 205 -11.01 10.44 4.06
C GLU A 205 -9.83 11.15 3.37
N ALA A 206 -9.26 10.57 2.31
CA ALA A 206 -8.17 11.12 1.50
C ALA A 206 -8.58 12.28 0.58
N CYS A 207 -9.81 12.22 0.07
CA CYS A 207 -10.24 13.04 -1.05
C CYS A 207 -10.97 14.32 -0.63
N ALA A 208 -10.78 15.36 -1.42
CA ALA A 208 -11.64 16.53 -1.50
C ALA A 208 -12.36 16.56 -2.86
N CYS A 209 -13.49 17.27 -2.93
CA CYS A 209 -14.32 17.38 -4.12
C CYS A 209 -14.20 18.78 -4.74
N TYR A 210 -14.05 18.83 -6.06
CA TYR A 210 -13.76 20.03 -6.85
C TYR A 210 -14.81 20.22 -7.95
N LYS A 211 -15.07 21.47 -8.32
CA LYS A 211 -16.13 21.83 -9.27
C LYS A 211 -15.70 21.53 -10.71
N THR A 212 -14.43 21.77 -11.01
CA THR A 212 -13.87 21.58 -12.35
C THR A 212 -12.77 20.53 -12.35
N LYS A 213 -12.49 20.00 -13.53
CA LYS A 213 -11.38 19.06 -13.71
C LYS A 213 -10.05 19.76 -13.48
N GLU A 214 -9.93 21.01 -13.92
CA GLU A 214 -8.74 21.83 -13.81
C GLU A 214 -8.36 22.08 -12.35
N GLU A 215 -9.35 22.33 -11.47
CA GLU A 215 -9.13 22.47 -10.02
C GLU A 215 -8.62 21.15 -9.40
N ALA A 216 -9.24 20.01 -9.73
CA ALA A 216 -8.80 18.71 -9.25
C ALA A 216 -7.41 18.32 -9.78
N ASP A 217 -7.11 18.72 -11.01
CA ASP A 217 -5.83 18.47 -11.67
C ASP A 217 -4.70 19.27 -11.00
N GLU A 218 -4.95 20.53 -10.66
CA GLU A 218 -3.99 21.36 -9.90
C GLU A 218 -3.83 20.85 -8.46
N ALA A 219 -4.90 20.42 -7.79
CA ALA A 219 -4.81 19.85 -6.46
C ALA A 219 -3.93 18.58 -6.41
N HIS A 220 -4.02 17.71 -7.43
CA HIS A 220 -3.09 16.58 -7.59
C HIS A 220 -1.63 17.04 -7.75
N ALA A 221 -1.40 18.06 -8.59
CA ALA A 221 -0.06 18.57 -8.84
C ALA A 221 0.54 19.22 -7.59
N ASP A 222 -0.22 20.06 -6.88
CA ASP A 222 0.18 20.66 -5.60
C ASP A 222 0.54 19.58 -4.57
N PHE A 223 -0.30 18.56 -4.41
CA PHE A 223 -0.04 17.45 -3.48
C PHE A 223 1.30 16.76 -3.76
N LEU A 224 1.57 16.41 -5.03
CA LEU A 224 2.83 15.78 -5.44
C LEU A 224 4.03 16.70 -5.22
N ARG A 225 3.93 17.99 -5.60
CA ARG A 225 5.00 18.98 -5.40
C ARG A 225 5.33 19.07 -3.90
N ARG A 226 4.33 19.14 -3.03
CA ARG A 226 4.50 19.19 -1.57
C ARG A 226 5.15 17.92 -1.00
N LEU A 227 4.79 16.73 -1.50
CA LEU A 227 5.48 15.49 -1.11
C LEU A 227 6.96 15.52 -1.50
N HIS A 228 7.29 15.95 -2.73
CA HIS A 228 8.67 16.07 -3.19
C HIS A 228 9.47 17.11 -2.40
N MET A 229 8.87 18.24 -2.06
CA MET A 229 9.53 19.27 -1.26
C MET A 229 9.75 18.81 0.17
N SER A 230 8.69 18.36 0.84
CA SER A 230 8.71 18.03 2.28
C SER A 230 9.52 16.78 2.58
N TYR A 231 9.43 15.76 1.71
CA TYR A 231 10.01 14.44 1.97
C TYR A 231 11.03 14.02 0.93
N GLY A 232 11.13 14.70 -0.21
CA GLY A 232 12.16 14.46 -1.21
C GLY A 232 13.38 15.39 -1.11
N ASN A 233 13.35 16.38 -0.21
CA ASN A 233 14.37 17.45 -0.11
C ASN A 233 14.58 18.19 -1.43
N MET A 234 13.50 18.36 -2.21
CA MET A 234 13.53 19.00 -3.52
C MET A 234 13.17 20.49 -3.39
N ALA A 235 13.91 21.37 -4.07
CA ALA A 235 13.49 22.77 -4.20
C ALA A 235 12.20 22.88 -5.03
N LEU A 236 11.40 23.92 -4.77
CA LEU A 236 10.07 24.09 -5.37
C LEU A 236 10.10 24.08 -6.91
N ASP A 237 11.06 24.80 -7.50
CA ASP A 237 11.26 24.88 -8.96
C ASP A 237 11.49 23.49 -9.58
N ASN A 238 12.37 22.69 -8.97
CA ASN A 238 12.64 21.33 -9.39
C ASN A 238 11.43 20.40 -9.20
N ALA A 239 10.66 20.58 -8.12
CA ALA A 239 9.46 19.81 -7.86
C ALA A 239 8.35 20.11 -8.87
N VAL A 240 8.13 21.38 -9.21
CA VAL A 240 7.19 21.80 -10.25
C VAL A 240 7.59 21.17 -11.59
N GLN A 241 8.84 21.34 -12.01
CA GLN A 241 9.33 20.80 -13.28
C GLN A 241 9.18 19.27 -13.35
N LEU A 242 9.54 18.55 -12.29
CA LEU A 242 9.43 17.10 -12.21
C LEU A 242 7.96 16.65 -12.33
N VAL A 243 7.07 17.24 -11.53
CA VAL A 243 5.66 16.83 -11.48
C VAL A 243 4.99 17.12 -12.82
N ASP A 244 5.20 18.30 -13.40
CA ASP A 244 4.61 18.68 -14.67
C ASP A 244 5.07 17.74 -15.80
N GLN A 245 6.37 17.44 -15.87
CA GLN A 245 6.92 16.47 -16.84
C GLN A 245 6.34 15.05 -16.64
N GLN A 246 6.25 14.58 -15.39
CA GLN A 246 5.72 13.25 -15.10
C GLN A 246 4.22 13.13 -15.43
N MET A 247 3.45 14.18 -15.16
CA MET A 247 2.02 14.26 -15.42
C MET A 247 1.71 14.29 -16.93
N LEU A 248 2.55 14.96 -17.72
CA LEU A 248 2.40 15.04 -19.18
C LEU A 248 2.74 13.72 -19.89
N HIS A 249 3.67 12.93 -19.37
CA HIS A 249 4.20 11.76 -20.07
C HIS A 249 3.88 10.43 -19.38
N LYS A 250 4.45 10.22 -18.19
CA LYS A 250 4.45 8.89 -17.54
C LYS A 250 3.09 8.54 -16.94
N TYR A 251 2.39 9.53 -16.40
CA TYR A 251 1.14 9.35 -15.65
C TYR A 251 -0.06 10.07 -16.28
N ALA A 252 -0.05 10.25 -17.60
CA ALA A 252 -1.21 10.78 -18.31
C ALA A 252 -2.44 9.90 -18.02
N GLY A 253 -3.41 10.45 -17.27
CA GLY A 253 -4.61 9.73 -16.82
C GLY A 253 -4.39 8.74 -15.65
N LYS A 254 -3.22 8.75 -14.99
CA LYS A 254 -2.83 7.83 -13.90
C LYS A 254 -2.27 8.57 -12.67
N LYS A 255 -2.92 9.68 -12.31
CA LYS A 255 -2.48 10.56 -11.22
C LYS A 255 -2.47 9.87 -9.85
N PRO A 256 -3.48 9.06 -9.49
CA PRO A 256 -3.45 8.31 -8.24
C PRO A 256 -2.27 7.35 -8.15
N GLU A 257 -1.92 6.68 -9.25
CA GLU A 257 -0.76 5.79 -9.30
C GLU A 257 0.55 6.56 -9.10
N GLN A 258 0.67 7.79 -9.63
CA GLN A 258 1.83 8.64 -9.38
C GLN A 258 1.97 9.00 -7.90
N ILE A 259 0.85 9.32 -7.24
CA ILE A 259 0.85 9.59 -5.81
C ILE A 259 1.28 8.36 -5.05
N PHE A 260 0.73 7.19 -5.39
CA PHE A 260 1.11 5.94 -4.75
C PHE A 260 2.61 5.66 -4.90
N ASP A 261 3.18 5.80 -6.09
CA ASP A 261 4.62 5.61 -6.33
C ASP A 261 5.46 6.59 -5.50
N THR A 262 4.98 7.82 -5.35
CA THR A 262 5.63 8.85 -4.53
C THR A 262 5.54 8.51 -3.03
N VAL A 263 4.40 7.97 -2.58
CA VAL A 263 4.22 7.42 -1.22
C VAL A 263 5.16 6.24 -0.99
N LEU A 264 5.31 5.31 -1.93
CA LEU A 264 6.27 4.21 -1.77
C LEU A 264 7.71 4.72 -1.70
N LYS A 265 8.03 5.78 -2.43
CA LYS A 265 9.38 6.37 -2.46
C LYS A 265 9.76 7.09 -1.17
N TYR A 266 8.82 7.83 -0.57
CA TYR A 266 9.11 8.72 0.56
C TYR A 266 8.40 8.33 1.86
N GLY A 267 7.49 7.36 1.81
CA GLY A 267 6.52 7.08 2.87
C GLY A 267 7.14 6.64 4.17
N THR A 268 8.34 6.06 4.18
CA THR A 268 9.07 5.76 5.42
C THR A 268 9.34 7.00 6.28
N ARG A 269 9.20 8.21 5.72
CA ARG A 269 9.36 9.50 6.43
C ARG A 269 8.05 10.03 7.05
N PHE A 270 6.88 9.58 6.61
CA PHE A 270 5.60 10.19 7.01
C PHE A 270 4.42 9.24 7.21
N VAL A 271 4.50 8.01 6.70
CA VAL A 271 3.51 6.97 6.97
C VAL A 271 3.70 6.51 8.41
N LYS A 272 2.61 6.54 9.18
CA LYS A 272 2.60 6.19 10.60
C LYS A 272 2.59 4.67 10.76
N VAL A 273 3.40 4.19 11.70
CA VAL A 273 3.37 2.79 12.14
C VAL A 273 2.07 2.55 12.91
N GLY A 274 1.25 1.63 12.42
CA GLY A 274 -0.01 1.22 13.04
C GLY A 274 0.02 -0.16 13.71
N GLY A 275 1.15 -0.87 13.61
CA GLY A 275 1.36 -2.24 14.11
C GLY A 275 2.73 -2.44 14.77
N SER A 276 3.17 -3.68 14.85
CA SER A 276 4.44 -4.11 15.44
C SER A 276 5.59 -4.21 14.44
N VAL A 277 5.28 -4.33 13.15
CA VAL A 277 6.28 -4.27 12.06
C VAL A 277 6.62 -2.82 11.67
N PRO A 278 7.85 -2.56 11.21
CA PRO A 278 8.21 -1.23 10.73
C PRO A 278 7.45 -0.85 9.46
N VAL A 279 7.38 0.46 9.20
CA VAL A 279 6.97 0.97 7.89
C VAL A 279 8.15 0.80 6.95
N ASP A 280 8.05 -0.20 6.07
CA ASP A 280 8.94 -0.39 4.93
C ASP A 280 8.10 -0.73 3.71
N PHE A 281 8.50 -0.14 2.59
CA PHE A 281 7.94 -0.40 1.28
C PHE A 281 8.94 -1.07 0.37
N THR A 282 10.18 -1.27 0.79
CA THR A 282 11.20 -1.97 0.00
C THR A 282 10.95 -3.47 0.04
N LEU A 283 11.10 -4.11 -1.12
CA LEU A 283 11.15 -5.57 -1.18
C LEU A 283 12.64 -5.93 -1.12
N GLN A 284 13.05 -6.64 -0.07
CA GLN A 284 14.45 -7.01 0.14
C GLN A 284 14.91 -8.04 -0.91
N ALA A 285 15.27 -7.60 -2.12
CA ALA A 285 16.11 -8.33 -3.08
C ALA A 285 16.40 -7.52 -4.35
N GLY A 286 16.76 -6.22 -4.28
CA GLY A 286 17.20 -5.47 -5.47
C GLY A 286 16.22 -5.40 -6.66
N ALA A 287 15.00 -5.92 -6.49
CA ALA A 287 13.98 -5.99 -7.52
C ALA A 287 13.35 -4.61 -7.65
N ARG A 288 13.82 -3.84 -8.62
CA ARG A 288 13.06 -2.69 -9.10
C ARG A 288 11.72 -3.23 -9.62
N PHE A 289 10.64 -2.85 -8.95
CA PHE A 289 9.30 -3.00 -9.49
C PHE A 289 9.27 -2.20 -10.80
N VAL A 290 9.42 -2.86 -11.94
CA VAL A 290 9.00 -2.29 -13.21
C VAL A 290 7.49 -2.33 -13.13
N HIS A 291 6.86 -1.19 -12.81
CA HIS A 291 5.42 -1.07 -12.91
C HIS A 291 4.99 -1.68 -14.25
N ALA A 292 4.03 -2.61 -14.21
CA ALA A 292 3.39 -3.14 -15.41
C ALA A 292 2.56 -2.02 -16.07
N THR A 293 3.24 -1.05 -16.67
CA THR A 293 2.68 -0.22 -17.72
C THR A 293 2.62 -1.08 -18.97
N THR A 294 1.40 -1.16 -19.53
CA THR A 294 0.98 -1.75 -20.82
C THR A 294 0.73 -3.26 -20.88
N HIS A 295 -0.53 -3.64 -20.61
CA HIS A 295 -1.25 -4.59 -21.46
C HIS A 295 -2.44 -3.84 -22.07
N ASN A 296 -2.23 -3.21 -23.22
CA ASN A 296 -3.28 -2.86 -24.17
C ASN A 296 -2.62 -2.66 -25.55
N GLU A 297 -2.16 -3.77 -26.12
CA GLU A 297 -2.04 -3.98 -27.56
C GLU A 297 -2.57 -5.39 -27.83
N LEU A 298 -3.87 -5.46 -28.16
CA LEU A 298 -4.50 -6.42 -29.05
C LEU A 298 -5.74 -5.74 -29.64
#